data_AF-A0A3D0RML6-F1
#
_entry.id   AF-A0A3D0RML6-F1
#
_cell.length_a   1.000
_cell.length_b   1.000
_cell.length_c   1.000
_cell.angle_alpha   90.00
_cell.angle_beta   90.00
_cell.angle_gamma   90.00
#
_symmetry.space_group_name_H-M   'P 1'
#
loop_
_entity.id
_entity.type
_entity.pdbx_description
1 polymer ?
#
loop_
_entity_poly.entity_id
_entity_poly.type
_entity_poly.pdbx_seq_one_letter_code
_entity_poly.pdbx_strand_id
1 'polypeptide(L)'
;GSGYMKDYKCERLYRDARITNIYEGTTQLQVVAAIRHVTTGTYLNRIREYEAMPVLPELEPLKRTLSKMAQMYEKLVEIVTAPKDEEYLDFHARRLVESAGHVIMGHLLLQDANKEPEMFRRSAEVYIHYGQIEVVKNYNFVTKSRIEDLGYYKPALSE
;
A
#
# COMPACT_ATOMS: atom_id res chain seq x y z
N GLY A 1 22.53 -16.71 -12.99
CA GLY A 1 23.97 -16.78 -13.26
C GLY A 1 24.58 -15.39 -13.27
N SER A 2 24.45 -14.67 -14.38
CA SER A 2 25.17 -13.42 -14.63
C SER A 2 24.92 -12.29 -13.60
N GLY A 3 23.69 -12.13 -13.11
CA GLY A 3 23.36 -11.10 -12.11
C GLY A 3 24.00 -11.30 -10.73
N TYR A 4 24.60 -12.46 -10.45
CA TYR A 4 25.36 -12.74 -9.23
C TYR A 4 26.85 -12.38 -9.36
N MET A 5 27.33 -12.16 -10.59
CA MET A 5 28.73 -11.86 -10.87
C MET A 5 29.00 -10.37 -10.70
N LYS A 6 30.16 -10.04 -10.12
CA LYS A 6 30.59 -8.66 -9.84
C LYS A 6 30.83 -7.83 -11.10
N ASP A 7 30.95 -8.49 -12.25
CA ASP A 7 31.06 -7.83 -13.57
C ASP A 7 29.76 -7.10 -13.95
N TYR A 8 28.61 -7.49 -13.37
CA TYR A 8 27.33 -6.84 -13.55
C TYR A 8 26.95 -6.03 -12.30
N LYS A 9 26.38 -4.84 -12.51
CA LYS A 9 26.01 -3.93 -11.41
C LYS A 9 24.85 -4.45 -10.53
N CYS A 10 24.12 -5.48 -10.95
CA CYS A 10 22.91 -5.96 -10.28
C CYS A 10 23.15 -6.32 -8.80
N GLU A 11 24.22 -7.05 -8.50
CA GLU A 11 24.54 -7.46 -7.12
C GLU A 11 24.81 -6.25 -6.22
N ARG A 12 25.52 -5.25 -6.76
CA ARG A 12 25.85 -4.02 -6.05
C ARG A 12 24.60 -3.19 -5.81
N LEU A 13 23.77 -2.99 -6.84
CA LEU A 13 22.50 -2.25 -6.69
C LEU A 13 21.58 -2.91 -5.67
N TYR A 14 21.50 -4.25 -5.66
CA TYR A 14 20.71 -4.97 -4.66
C TYR A 14 21.24 -4.72 -3.24
N ARG A 15 22.57 -4.83 -3.01
CA ARG A 15 23.17 -4.54 -1.70
C ARG A 15 22.98 -3.10 -1.27
N ASP A 16 23.19 -2.15 -2.17
CA ASP A 16 23.06 -0.72 -1.88
C ASP A 16 21.60 -0.38 -1.53
N ALA A 17 20.62 -0.94 -2.24
CA ALA A 17 19.20 -0.76 -1.94
C ALA A 17 18.77 -1.34 -0.58
N ARG A 18 19.54 -2.24 0.05
CA ARG A 18 19.16 -2.80 1.36
C ARG A 18 19.19 -1.78 2.48
N ILE A 19 20.09 -0.78 2.39
CA ILE A 19 20.23 0.21 3.46
C ILE A 19 19.01 1.12 3.57
N THR A 20 18.24 1.28 2.48
CA THR A 20 17.09 2.20 2.41
C THR A 20 15.93 1.78 3.30
N ASN A 21 15.89 0.52 3.75
CA ASN A 21 14.87 0.02 4.67
C ASN A 21 15.31 0.04 6.14
N ILE A 22 16.51 0.54 6.43
CA ILE A 22 17.15 0.50 7.76
C ILE A 22 17.57 1.89 8.21
N TYR A 23 18.26 2.62 7.33
CA TYR A 23 18.76 3.96 7.60
C TYR A 23 17.65 5.01 7.42
N GLU A 24 17.69 6.10 8.19
CA GLU A 24 16.61 7.10 8.33
C GLU A 24 15.27 6.56 8.85
N GLY A 25 15.33 5.45 9.60
CA GLY A 25 14.17 4.81 10.20
C GLY A 25 13.79 3.55 9.44
N THR A 26 13.66 2.47 10.19
CA THR A 26 13.29 1.17 9.63
C THR A 26 11.90 1.23 9.01
N THR A 27 11.57 0.31 8.10
CA THR A 27 10.22 0.19 7.54
C THR A 27 9.12 0.19 8.62
N GLN A 28 9.37 -0.44 9.78
CA GLN A 28 8.41 -0.44 10.88
C GLN A 28 8.23 0.95 11.50
N LEU A 29 9.33 1.70 11.72
CA LEU A 29 9.24 3.08 12.20
C LEU A 29 8.52 3.98 11.20
N GLN A 30 8.70 3.76 9.90
CA GLN A 30 7.96 4.49 8.86
C GLN A 30 6.46 4.18 8.90
N VAL A 31 6.08 2.92 9.12
CA VAL A 31 4.67 2.54 9.32
C VAL A 31 4.09 3.23 10.55
N VAL A 32 4.80 3.23 11.68
CA VAL A 32 4.38 3.91 12.91
C VAL A 32 4.25 5.42 12.70
N ALA A 33 5.13 6.05 11.92
CA ALA A 33 5.00 7.46 11.58
C ALA A 33 3.79 7.74 10.67
N ALA A 34 3.54 6.86 9.70
CA ALA A 34 2.48 7.02 8.70
C ALA A 34 1.08 6.67 9.21
N ILE A 35 0.94 5.79 10.21
CA ILE A 35 -0.36 5.28 10.65
C ILE A 35 -1.29 6.40 11.15
N ARG A 36 -0.74 7.46 11.75
CA ARG A 36 -1.52 8.63 12.15
C ARG A 36 -2.29 9.23 10.96
N HIS A 37 -1.67 9.31 9.79
CA HIS A 37 -2.31 9.87 8.58
C HIS A 37 -3.38 8.96 7.98
N VAL A 38 -3.33 7.66 8.28
CA VAL A 38 -4.42 6.72 8.00
C VAL A 38 -5.58 7.01 8.95
N THR A 39 -5.34 7.00 10.26
CA THR A 39 -6.41 7.08 11.27
C THR A 39 -7.06 8.46 11.35
N THR A 40 -6.34 9.54 11.01
CA THR A 40 -6.93 10.88 10.88
C THR A 40 -7.59 11.13 9.51
N GLY A 41 -7.59 10.14 8.61
CA GLY A 41 -8.21 10.26 7.28
C GLY A 41 -7.43 11.13 6.27
N THR A 42 -6.21 11.56 6.59
CA THR A 42 -5.41 12.42 5.70
C THR A 42 -5.18 11.77 4.33
N TYR A 43 -4.81 10.49 4.30
CA TYR A 43 -4.62 9.78 3.03
C TYR A 43 -5.93 9.54 2.29
N LEU A 44 -7.01 9.23 3.00
CA LEU A 44 -8.32 9.02 2.39
C LEU A 44 -8.82 10.30 1.70
N ASN A 45 -8.69 11.45 2.37
CA ASN A 45 -9.05 12.75 1.79
C ASN A 45 -8.25 13.04 0.52
N ARG A 46 -6.93 12.77 0.52
CA ARG A 46 -6.10 12.93 -0.67
C ARG A 46 -6.55 12.01 -1.81
N ILE A 47 -6.93 10.77 -1.51
CA ILE A 47 -7.47 9.83 -2.50
C ILE A 47 -8.78 10.39 -3.10
N ARG A 48 -9.68 10.94 -2.28
CA ARG A 48 -10.92 11.57 -2.77
C ARG A 48 -10.66 12.74 -3.70
N GLU A 49 -9.66 13.57 -3.38
CA GLU A 49 -9.22 14.66 -4.28
C GLU A 49 -8.78 14.11 -5.65
N TYR A 50 -8.04 13.01 -5.69
CA TYR A 50 -7.63 12.37 -6.95
C TYR A 50 -8.80 11.74 -7.70
N GLU A 51 -9.75 11.11 -7.01
CA GLU A 51 -10.97 10.56 -7.63
C GLU A 51 -11.82 11.64 -8.30
N ALA A 52 -11.82 12.87 -7.77
CA ALA A 52 -12.56 13.99 -8.35
C ALA A 52 -11.95 14.51 -9.67
N MET A 53 -10.68 14.20 -9.96
CA MET A 53 -10.00 14.69 -11.17
C MET A 53 -10.55 14.00 -12.44
N PRO A 54 -10.83 14.76 -13.52
CA PRO A 54 -11.27 14.17 -14.78
C PRO A 54 -10.12 13.40 -15.45
N VAL A 55 -10.46 12.33 -16.17
CA VAL A 55 -9.51 11.56 -16.96
C VAL A 55 -10.02 11.37 -18.39
N LEU A 56 -9.12 11.03 -19.30
CA LEU A 56 -9.45 10.65 -20.67
C LEU A 56 -10.45 9.47 -20.65
N PRO A 57 -11.42 9.41 -21.58
CA PRO A 57 -12.45 8.38 -21.60
C PRO A 57 -11.90 6.94 -21.55
N GLU A 58 -10.78 6.69 -22.22
CA GLU A 58 -10.12 5.38 -22.27
C GLU A 58 -9.41 4.98 -20.96
N LEU A 59 -9.28 5.90 -20.00
CA LEU A 59 -8.69 5.66 -18.67
C LEU A 59 -9.73 5.51 -17.57
N GLU A 60 -11.01 5.79 -17.85
CA GLU A 60 -12.13 5.58 -16.93
C GLU A 60 -12.20 4.16 -16.33
N PRO A 61 -11.88 3.06 -17.04
CA PRO A 61 -11.81 1.73 -16.42
C PRO A 61 -10.78 1.63 -15.29
N LEU A 62 -9.62 2.27 -15.44
CA LEU A 62 -8.57 2.31 -14.41
C LEU A 62 -9.01 3.14 -13.21
N LYS A 63 -9.62 4.29 -13.47
CA LYS A 63 -10.21 5.14 -12.42
C LYS A 63 -11.26 4.39 -11.60
N ARG A 64 -12.15 3.63 -12.25
CA ARG A 64 -13.14 2.77 -11.56
C ARG A 64 -12.48 1.69 -10.70
N THR A 65 -11.36 1.13 -11.15
CA THR A 65 -10.61 0.13 -10.38
C THR A 65 -10.02 0.76 -9.12
N LEU A 66 -9.39 1.92 -9.24
CA LEU A 66 -8.86 2.68 -8.10
C LEU A 66 -9.95 3.07 -7.11
N SER A 67 -11.13 3.45 -7.60
CA SER A 67 -12.25 3.78 -6.72
C SER A 67 -12.73 2.58 -5.89
N LYS A 68 -12.77 1.38 -6.50
CA LYS A 68 -13.04 0.15 -5.75
C LYS A 68 -11.95 -0.13 -4.72
N MET A 69 -10.68 0.07 -5.07
CA MET A 69 -9.57 -0.07 -4.11
C MET A 69 -9.69 0.93 -2.95
N ALA A 70 -10.08 2.18 -3.23
CA ALA A 70 -10.31 3.21 -2.22
C ALA A 70 -11.45 2.83 -1.26
N GLN A 71 -12.56 2.30 -1.77
CA GLN A 71 -13.67 1.78 -0.95
C GLN A 71 -13.23 0.60 -0.06
N MET A 72 -12.43 -0.33 -0.61
CA MET A 72 -11.87 -1.43 0.17
C MET A 72 -10.92 -0.93 1.27
N TYR A 73 -10.08 0.05 0.94
CA TYR A 73 -9.17 0.68 1.90
C TYR A 73 -9.93 1.41 3.02
N GLU A 74 -10.94 2.21 2.69
CA GLU A 74 -11.78 2.90 3.68
C GLU A 74 -12.43 1.91 4.65
N LYS A 75 -13.00 0.82 4.12
CA LYS A 75 -13.57 -0.25 4.94
C LYS A 75 -12.53 -0.99 5.79
N LEU A 76 -11.31 -1.17 5.29
CA LEU A 76 -10.20 -1.73 6.08
C LEU A 76 -9.88 -0.86 7.29
N VAL A 77 -9.77 0.45 7.08
CA VAL A 77 -9.52 1.41 8.15
C VAL A 77 -10.64 1.36 9.18
N GLU A 78 -11.90 1.31 8.74
CA GLU A 78 -13.05 1.17 9.63
C GLU A 78 -12.98 -0.11 10.47
N ILE A 79 -12.76 -1.27 9.86
CA ILE A 79 -12.69 -2.57 10.56
C ILE A 79 -11.61 -2.57 11.64
N VAL A 80 -10.43 -2.01 11.35
CA VAL A 80 -9.30 -2.03 12.29
C VAL A 80 -9.48 -0.99 13.39
N THR A 81 -10.10 0.16 13.12
CA THR A 81 -10.20 1.26 14.08
C THR A 81 -11.46 1.24 14.93
N ALA A 82 -12.56 0.63 14.45
CA ALA A 82 -13.84 0.58 15.17
C ALA A 82 -13.75 -0.06 16.57
N PRO A 83 -12.98 -1.15 16.79
CA PRO A 83 -12.84 -1.75 18.12
C PRO A 83 -12.10 -0.88 19.14
N LYS A 84 -11.35 0.14 18.69
CA LYS A 84 -10.48 0.98 19.53
C LYS A 84 -9.44 0.17 20.33
N ASP A 85 -8.93 -0.89 19.74
CA ASP A 85 -7.87 -1.74 20.31
C ASP A 85 -6.52 -1.35 19.69
N GLU A 86 -5.61 -0.82 20.51
CA GLU A 86 -4.30 -0.35 20.04
C GLU A 86 -3.40 -1.50 19.56
N GLU A 87 -3.45 -2.66 20.21
CA GLU A 87 -2.64 -3.82 19.81
C GLU A 87 -3.09 -4.36 18.45
N TYR A 88 -4.40 -4.41 18.22
CA TYR A 88 -4.98 -4.79 16.94
C TYR A 88 -4.65 -3.78 15.83
N LEU A 89 -4.68 -2.48 16.15
CA LEU A 89 -4.27 -1.42 15.23
C LEU A 89 -2.81 -1.58 14.83
N ASP A 90 -1.91 -1.73 15.80
CA ASP A 90 -0.47 -1.88 15.56
C ASP A 90 -0.16 -3.14 14.73
N PHE A 91 -0.85 -4.25 15.02
CA PHE A 91 -0.70 -5.50 14.28
C PHE A 91 -1.08 -5.36 12.79
N HIS A 92 -2.07 -4.52 12.47
CA HIS A 92 -2.54 -4.29 11.10
C HIS A 92 -2.03 -2.99 10.47
N ALA A 93 -1.29 -2.14 11.20
CA ALA A 93 -0.87 -0.81 10.76
C ALA A 93 -0.20 -0.83 9.39
N ARG A 94 0.72 -1.78 9.18
CA ARG A 94 1.43 -1.95 7.91
C ARG A 94 0.48 -2.20 6.74
N ARG A 95 -0.55 -3.04 6.92
CA ARG A 95 -1.52 -3.38 5.88
C ARG A 95 -2.34 -2.16 5.49
N LEU A 96 -2.69 -1.31 6.45
CA LEU A 96 -3.42 -0.07 6.17
C LEU A 96 -2.54 0.94 5.42
N VAL A 97 -1.31 1.15 5.88
CA VAL A 97 -0.35 2.08 5.26
C VAL A 97 0.01 1.64 3.83
N GLU A 98 0.32 0.36 3.61
CA GLU A 98 0.63 -0.16 2.27
C GLU A 98 -0.59 -0.07 1.33
N SER A 99 -1.80 -0.34 1.83
CA SER A 99 -3.03 -0.20 1.03
C SER A 99 -3.27 1.25 0.60
N ALA A 100 -3.09 2.22 1.52
CA ALA A 100 -3.14 3.64 1.17
C ALA A 100 -2.10 3.99 0.10
N GLY A 101 -0.87 3.51 0.27
CA GLY A 101 0.23 3.71 -0.67
C GLY A 101 -0.11 3.20 -2.08
N HIS A 102 -0.64 1.99 -2.22
CA HIS A 102 -1.02 1.45 -3.53
C HIS A 102 -2.12 2.25 -4.22
N VAL A 103 -3.12 2.73 -3.48
CA VAL A 103 -4.20 3.56 -4.04
C VAL A 103 -3.64 4.92 -4.50
N ILE A 104 -2.81 5.58 -3.66
CA ILE A 104 -2.17 6.85 -4.00
C ILE A 104 -1.27 6.72 -5.23
N MET A 105 -0.36 5.73 -5.24
CA MET A 105 0.56 5.52 -6.36
C MET A 105 -0.19 5.18 -7.65
N GLY A 106 -1.28 4.42 -7.56
CA GLY A 106 -2.14 4.14 -8.71
C GLY A 106 -2.79 5.40 -9.28
N HIS A 107 -3.27 6.31 -8.42
CA HIS A 107 -3.78 7.61 -8.86
C HIS A 107 -2.71 8.51 -9.49
N LEU A 108 -1.49 8.53 -8.96
CA LEU A 108 -0.39 9.30 -9.53
C LEU A 108 -0.03 8.79 -10.93
N LEU A 109 0.12 7.47 -11.12
CA LEU A 109 0.36 6.89 -12.44
C LEU A 109 -0.81 7.10 -13.40
N LEU A 110 -2.05 7.05 -12.91
CA LEU A 110 -3.23 7.39 -13.72
C LEU A 110 -3.16 8.84 -14.21
N GLN A 111 -2.75 9.78 -13.35
CA GLN A 111 -2.58 11.19 -13.72
C GLN A 111 -1.46 11.38 -14.75
N ASP A 112 -0.34 10.66 -14.62
CA ASP A 112 0.75 10.70 -15.60
C ASP A 112 0.29 10.11 -16.94
N ALA A 113 -0.45 8.99 -16.92
CA ALA A 113 -1.09 8.42 -18.10
C ALA A 113 -2.14 9.35 -18.73
N ASN A 114 -2.80 10.18 -17.93
CA ASN A 114 -3.76 11.17 -18.42
C ASN A 114 -3.09 12.34 -19.15
N LYS A 115 -1.84 12.67 -18.79
CA LYS A 115 -1.04 13.74 -19.41
C LYS A 115 -0.26 13.24 -20.63
N GLU A 116 0.39 12.08 -20.49
CA GLU A 116 1.26 11.49 -21.50
C GLU A 116 0.94 9.98 -21.69
N PRO A 117 -0.18 9.65 -22.37
CA PRO A 117 -0.64 8.27 -22.50
C PRO A 117 0.39 7.32 -23.12
N GLU A 118 1.12 7.78 -24.13
CA GLU A 118 2.12 6.98 -24.85
C GLU A 118 3.26 6.48 -23.96
N MET A 119 3.61 7.23 -22.90
CA MET A 119 4.69 6.88 -22.00
C MET A 119 4.20 6.08 -20.78
N PHE A 120 3.04 6.44 -20.22
CA PHE A 120 2.64 5.96 -18.89
C PHE A 120 1.44 5.04 -18.87
N ARG A 121 0.62 4.95 -19.94
CA ARG A 121 -0.60 4.12 -19.92
C ARG A 121 -0.29 2.68 -19.56
N ARG A 122 0.70 2.07 -20.21
CA ARG A 122 1.09 0.68 -19.94
C ARG A 122 1.55 0.47 -18.49
N SER A 123 2.34 1.41 -17.97
CA SER A 123 2.84 1.35 -16.59
C SER A 123 1.69 1.50 -15.58
N ALA A 124 0.74 2.39 -15.84
CA ALA A 124 -0.46 2.56 -15.03
C ALA A 124 -1.32 1.29 -15.02
N GLU A 125 -1.57 0.68 -16.18
CA GLU A 125 -2.34 -0.58 -16.27
C GLU A 125 -1.69 -1.70 -15.45
N VAL A 126 -0.37 -1.91 -15.63
CA VAL A 126 0.38 -2.95 -14.92
C VAL A 126 0.42 -2.70 -13.42
N TYR A 127 0.72 -1.47 -13.00
CA TYR A 127 0.85 -1.15 -11.58
C TYR A 127 -0.50 -1.17 -10.87
N ILE A 128 -1.56 -0.62 -11.47
CA ILE A 128 -2.90 -0.59 -10.85
C ILE A 128 -3.41 -2.02 -10.66
N HIS A 129 -3.18 -2.91 -11.62
CA HIS A 129 -3.49 -4.34 -11.45
C HIS A 129 -2.71 -4.94 -10.27
N TYR A 130 -1.39 -4.74 -10.20
CA TYR A 130 -0.58 -5.22 -9.07
C TYR A 130 -1.06 -4.67 -7.72
N GLY A 131 -1.27 -3.35 -7.64
CA GLY A 131 -1.74 -2.67 -6.43
C GLY A 131 -3.13 -3.15 -6.01
N GLN A 132 -4.02 -3.43 -6.96
CA GLN A 132 -5.33 -4.02 -6.68
C GLN A 132 -5.19 -5.37 -5.96
N ILE A 133 -4.31 -6.25 -6.44
CA ILE A 133 -4.08 -7.57 -5.81
C ILE A 133 -3.52 -7.39 -4.39
N GLU A 134 -2.60 -6.46 -4.18
CA GLU A 134 -2.04 -6.17 -2.86
C GLU A 134 -3.11 -5.65 -1.88
N VAL A 135 -3.98 -4.73 -2.31
CA VAL A 135 -5.11 -4.24 -1.50
C VAL A 135 -6.10 -5.37 -1.20
N VAL A 136 -6.42 -6.23 -2.17
CA VAL A 136 -7.31 -7.39 -1.96
C VAL A 136 -6.72 -8.38 -0.96
N LYS A 137 -5.42 -8.67 -1.06
CA LYS A 137 -4.70 -9.53 -0.11
C LYS A 137 -4.81 -8.98 1.31
N ASN A 138 -4.53 -7.68 1.49
CA ASN A 138 -4.63 -7.01 2.78
C ASN A 138 -6.06 -7.02 3.31
N TYR A 139 -7.04 -6.75 2.45
CA TYR A 139 -8.46 -6.80 2.78
C TYR A 139 -8.89 -8.17 3.29
N ASN A 140 -8.51 -9.22 2.59
CA ASN A 140 -8.82 -10.60 2.96
C ASN A 140 -8.15 -11.01 4.27
N PHE A 141 -6.94 -10.54 4.55
CA PHE A 141 -6.26 -10.84 5.80
C PHE A 141 -6.99 -10.20 6.98
N VAL A 142 -7.27 -8.90 6.90
CA VAL A 142 -7.93 -8.16 7.99
C VAL A 142 -9.34 -8.68 8.25
N THR A 143 -10.13 -8.91 7.20
CA THR A 143 -11.53 -9.38 7.34
C THR A 143 -11.66 -10.79 7.90
N LYS A 144 -10.59 -11.59 7.86
CA LYS A 144 -10.54 -12.93 8.44
C LYS A 144 -9.79 -12.98 9.77
N SER A 145 -9.25 -11.85 10.22
CA SER A 145 -8.54 -11.74 11.50
C SER A 145 -9.53 -11.35 12.58
N ARG A 146 -9.40 -11.96 13.76
CA ARG A 146 -10.10 -11.51 14.98
C ARG A 146 -9.10 -11.05 16.02
N ILE A 147 -9.56 -10.23 16.95
CA ILE A 147 -8.73 -9.75 18.06
C ILE A 147 -8.27 -10.93 18.93
N GLU A 148 -9.15 -11.92 19.15
CA GLU A 148 -8.78 -13.11 19.94
C GLU A 148 -7.65 -13.94 19.29
N ASP A 149 -7.49 -13.84 17.97
CA ASP A 149 -6.46 -14.58 17.24
C ASP A 149 -5.06 -13.98 17.44
N LEU A 150 -4.94 -12.75 17.97
CA LEU A 150 -3.65 -12.08 18.20
C LEU A 150 -2.71 -12.91 19.08
N GLY A 151 -3.26 -13.69 20.01
CA GLY A 151 -2.47 -14.59 20.86
C GLY A 151 -1.60 -15.58 20.06
N TYR A 152 -2.08 -16.05 18.90
CA TYR A 152 -1.32 -16.97 18.04
C TYR A 152 -0.16 -16.31 17.29
N TYR A 153 -0.12 -14.97 17.21
CA TYR A 153 0.93 -14.21 16.54
C TYR A 153 2.02 -13.73 17.50
N LYS A 154 1.83 -13.91 18.81
CA LYS A 154 2.84 -13.58 19.82
C LYS A 154 3.89 -14.70 19.88
N PRO A 155 5.18 -14.38 20.08
CA PRO A 155 6.18 -15.40 20.28
C PRO A 155 5.84 -16.24 21.52
N ALA A 156 5.95 -17.56 21.41
CA ALA A 156 5.93 -18.44 22.58
C ALA A 156 7.21 -18.19 23.36
N LEU A 157 7.16 -17.29 24.33
CA LEU A 157 8.26 -17.08 25.26
C LEU A 157 8.24 -18.27 26.23
N SER A 158 9.10 -19.28 25.97
CA SER A 158 9.50 -20.21 27.01
C SER A 158 10.41 -19.46 27.98
N GLU A 159 10.06 -19.43 29.26
CA GLU A 159 10.95 -18.97 30.34
C GLU A 159 12.30 -19.72 30.35
#